data_AF-A0A816W9I3-F1
#
_entry.id   AF-A0A816W9I3-F1
#
_cell.length_a   1.000
_cell.length_b   1.000
_cell.length_c   1.000
_cell.angle_alpha   90.00
_cell.angle_beta   90.00
_cell.angle_gamma   90.00
#
_symmetry.space_group_name_H-M   'P 1'
#
loop_
_entity.id
_entity.type
_entity.pdbx_description
1 polymer ?
#
loop_
_entity_poly.entity_id
_entity_poly.type
_entity_poly.pdbx_seq_one_letter_code
_entity_poly.pdbx_strand_id
1 'polypeptide(L)'
;MIKRLTYLSYILKHICLLSCSIKDKLLPHRTVYHIEYFQKLGLSCRRATPMFTRSTQLFNYSVAENYEPKVSYLVGEIGRDMREILESTQYFSFSLENWIKPRHEACLAKEVRFPLAVMMKTKEDGFRDALEVCSDSSPPSKTSGLICVQKDSLFLEFWLGQ
;
A
#
# COMPACT_ATOMS: atom_id res chain seq x y z
N MET A 1 0.01 -3.20 26.71
CA MET A 1 0.13 -2.86 25.27
C MET A 1 -0.78 -1.71 24.82
N ILE A 2 -2.06 -1.65 25.25
CA ILE A 2 -3.06 -0.66 24.79
C ILE A 2 -2.66 0.81 25.06
N LYS A 3 -2.11 1.13 26.24
CA LYS A 3 -1.71 2.52 26.61
C LYS A 3 -0.66 3.13 25.67
N ARG A 4 0.23 2.31 25.08
CA ARG A 4 1.26 2.78 24.14
C ARG A 4 0.66 3.15 22.78
N LEU A 5 -0.39 2.44 22.35
CA LEU A 5 -1.06 2.68 21.07
C LEU A 5 -1.96 3.91 21.12
N THR A 6 -2.68 4.13 22.22
CA THR A 6 -3.47 5.37 22.43
C THR A 6 -2.57 6.60 22.55
N TYR A 7 -1.42 6.48 23.23
CA TYR A 7 -0.42 7.55 23.30
C TYR A 7 0.18 7.89 21.92
N LEU A 8 0.52 6.90 21.11
CA LEU A 8 1.00 7.10 19.74
C LEU A 8 -0.06 7.74 18.83
N SER A 9 -1.31 7.30 18.94
CA SER A 9 -2.45 7.89 18.23
C SER A 9 -2.67 9.35 18.61
N TYR A 10 -2.56 9.69 19.89
CA TYR A 10 -2.64 11.07 20.38
C TYR A 10 -1.49 11.93 19.82
N ILE A 11 -0.26 11.45 19.92
CA ILE A 11 0.93 12.12 19.39
C ILE A 11 0.80 12.42 17.89
N LEU A 12 0.33 11.46 17.11
CA LEU A 12 0.16 11.58 15.66
C LEU A 12 -0.79 12.71 15.25
N LYS A 13 -1.80 13.02 16.06
CA LYS A 13 -2.69 14.15 15.78
C LYS A 13 -1.97 15.50 15.90
N HIS A 14 -0.98 15.57 16.79
CA HIS A 14 -0.24 16.80 17.07
C HIS A 14 1.09 16.89 16.30
N ILE A 15 1.64 15.79 15.78
CA ILE A 15 2.95 15.73 15.13
C ILE A 15 3.09 16.62 13.89
N CYS A 16 2.03 16.76 13.09
CA CYS A 16 2.06 17.58 11.87
C CYS A 16 1.89 19.07 12.18
N LEU A 17 1.43 19.41 13.39
CA LEU A 17 1.17 20.78 13.82
C LEU A 17 2.36 21.40 14.58
N LEU A 18 3.25 20.56 15.13
CA LEU A 18 4.46 21.02 15.82
C LEU A 18 5.53 21.43 14.80
N SER A 19 6.30 22.47 15.10
CA SER A 19 7.53 22.79 14.36
C SER A 19 8.60 21.70 14.58
N CYS A 20 9.43 21.39 13.58
CA CYS A 20 10.41 20.28 13.65
C CYS A 20 11.31 20.34 14.90
N SER A 21 11.60 21.54 15.40
CA SER A 21 12.44 21.74 16.60
C SER A 21 11.82 21.20 17.91
N ILE A 22 10.50 21.12 17.98
CA ILE A 22 9.77 20.55 19.14
C ILE A 22 9.55 19.04 18.94
N LYS A 23 9.45 18.59 17.69
CA LYS A 23 9.26 17.18 17.31
C LYS A 23 10.38 16.30 17.88
N ASP A 24 11.63 16.70 17.72
CA ASP A 24 12.78 15.89 18.11
C ASP A 24 12.89 15.68 19.63
N LYS A 25 12.30 16.57 20.43
CA LYS A 25 12.39 16.54 21.90
C LYS A 25 11.26 15.78 22.59
N LEU A 26 10.08 15.69 21.95
CA LEU A 26 8.87 15.14 22.56
C LEU A 26 8.43 13.81 21.94
N LEU A 27 8.97 13.45 20.78
CA LEU A 27 8.48 12.33 20.02
C LEU A 27 9.40 11.11 20.13
N PRO A 28 8.84 9.89 20.14
CA PRO A 28 9.64 8.71 19.90
C PRO A 28 10.34 8.84 18.55
N HIS A 29 11.67 8.79 18.53
CA HIS A 29 12.49 8.86 17.33
C HIS A 29 11.97 7.95 16.21
N ARG A 30 11.46 6.77 16.58
CA ARG A 30 10.84 5.81 15.65
C ARG A 30 9.60 6.39 14.94
N THR A 31 8.72 7.13 15.61
CA THR A 31 7.52 7.71 14.98
C THR A 31 7.88 8.79 13.96
N VAL A 32 8.84 9.66 14.31
CA VAL A 32 9.34 10.72 13.43
C VAL A 32 9.98 10.11 12.19
N TYR A 33 10.85 9.13 12.38
CA TYR A 33 11.56 8.44 11.30
C TYR A 33 10.61 7.83 10.26
N HIS A 34 9.52 7.18 10.70
CA HIS A 34 8.53 6.60 9.79
C HIS A 34 7.79 7.68 8.98
N ILE A 35 7.40 8.79 9.60
CA ILE A 35 6.68 9.86 8.91
C ILE A 35 7.60 10.57 7.91
N GLU A 36 8.83 10.86 8.30
CA GLU A 36 9.83 11.47 7.41
C GLU A 36 10.11 10.59 6.19
N TYR A 37 10.17 9.27 6.37
CA TYR A 37 10.30 8.34 5.26
C TYR A 37 9.16 8.48 4.23
N PHE A 38 7.91 8.49 4.69
CA PHE A 38 6.77 8.70 3.77
C PHE A 38 6.73 10.11 3.17
N GLN A 39 7.23 11.13 3.88
CA GLN A 39 7.38 12.47 3.35
C GLN A 39 8.43 12.53 2.22
N LYS A 40 9.56 11.84 2.36
CA LYS A 40 10.57 11.70 1.30
C LYS A 40 10.00 11.01 0.05
N LEU A 41 9.03 10.12 0.23
CA LEU A 41 8.30 9.45 -0.84
C LEU A 41 7.14 10.28 -1.44
N GLY A 42 6.99 11.55 -1.03
CA GLY A 42 5.97 12.47 -1.57
C GLY A 42 4.63 12.47 -0.83
N LEU A 43 4.47 11.70 0.25
CA LEU A 43 3.27 11.74 1.08
C LEU A 43 3.40 12.78 2.19
N SER A 44 2.65 13.88 2.10
CA SER A 44 2.62 14.89 3.17
C SER A 44 2.24 14.28 4.53
N CYS A 45 2.76 14.87 5.61
CA CYS A 45 2.44 14.47 6.99
C CYS A 45 0.93 14.35 7.22
N ARG A 46 0.14 15.31 6.70
CA ARG A 46 -1.33 15.31 6.80
C ARG A 46 -1.99 14.07 6.18
N ARG A 47 -1.40 13.52 5.11
CA ARG A 47 -1.92 12.30 4.43
C ARG A 47 -1.42 11.03 5.10
N ALA A 48 -0.19 11.03 5.60
CA ALA A 48 0.39 9.89 6.29
C ALA A 48 -0.20 9.68 7.70
N THR A 49 -0.52 10.75 8.43
CA THR A 49 -1.02 10.66 9.82
C THR A 49 -2.25 9.75 9.98
N PRO A 50 -3.34 9.90 9.20
CA PRO A 50 -4.50 9.01 9.29
C PRO A 50 -4.15 7.54 9.05
N MET A 51 -3.13 7.25 8.24
CA MET A 51 -2.63 5.89 7.98
C MET A 51 -2.11 5.25 9.27
N PHE A 52 -1.21 5.94 9.97
CA PHE A 52 -0.61 5.47 11.21
C PHE A 52 -1.57 5.49 12.40
N THR A 53 -2.53 6.42 12.41
CA THR A 53 -3.59 6.46 13.43
C THR A 53 -4.52 5.26 13.31
N ARG A 54 -4.93 4.89 12.07
CA ARG A 54 -5.77 3.72 11.83
C ARG A 54 -5.02 2.40 12.07
N SER A 55 -3.75 2.35 11.72
CA SER A 55 -2.93 1.13 11.81
C SER A 55 -1.66 1.40 12.59
N THR A 56 -1.77 1.41 13.91
CA THR A 56 -0.64 1.65 14.82
C THR A 56 0.42 0.54 14.76
N GLN A 57 0.07 -0.64 14.27
CA GLN A 57 1.02 -1.74 13.99
C GLN A 57 2.12 -1.35 12.98
N LEU A 58 1.87 -0.32 12.16
CA LEU A 58 2.85 0.18 11.22
C LEU A 58 4.16 0.59 11.90
N PHE A 59 4.08 1.12 13.13
CA PHE A 59 5.28 1.46 13.90
C PHE A 59 6.11 0.27 14.32
N ASN A 60 5.62 -0.97 14.20
CA ASN A 60 6.41 -2.15 14.54
C ASN A 60 7.32 -2.58 13.38
N TYR A 61 6.97 -2.26 12.14
CA TYR A 61 7.75 -2.64 10.97
C TYR A 61 9.04 -1.81 10.84
N SER A 62 10.08 -2.40 10.27
CA SER A 62 11.33 -1.70 9.94
C SER A 62 11.17 -0.95 8.62
N VAL A 63 11.64 0.29 8.55
CA VAL A 63 11.62 1.05 7.29
C VAL A 63 12.53 0.36 6.26
N ALA A 64 13.76 0.04 6.62
CA ALA A 64 14.74 -0.55 5.70
C ALA A 64 14.37 -1.98 5.27
N GLU A 65 13.89 -2.81 6.19
CA GLU A 65 13.65 -4.23 5.90
C GLU A 65 12.22 -4.53 5.42
N ASN A 66 11.26 -3.63 5.64
CA ASN A 66 9.86 -3.87 5.29
C ASN A 66 9.31 -2.81 4.34
N TYR A 67 9.39 -1.52 4.69
CA TYR A 67 8.78 -0.48 3.86
C TYR A 67 9.53 -0.28 2.55
N GLU A 68 10.85 -0.11 2.61
CA GLU A 68 11.69 0.16 1.46
C GLU A 68 11.59 -0.88 0.35
N PRO A 69 11.77 -2.19 0.62
CA PRO A 69 11.63 -3.19 -0.44
C PRO A 69 10.20 -3.25 -1.00
N LYS A 70 9.16 -3.07 -0.18
CA LYS A 70 7.76 -3.16 -0.62
C LYS A 70 7.29 -1.93 -1.38
N VAL A 71 7.77 -0.75 -1.01
CA VAL A 71 7.51 0.51 -1.70
C VAL A 71 8.27 0.52 -3.03
N SER A 72 9.54 0.11 -3.02
CA SER A 72 10.34 -0.03 -4.24
C SER A 72 9.66 -0.97 -5.23
N TYR A 73 9.17 -2.13 -4.78
CA TYR A 73 8.40 -3.03 -5.64
C TYR A 73 7.10 -2.40 -6.15
N LEU A 74 6.32 -1.75 -5.28
CA LEU A 74 5.03 -1.15 -5.67
C LEU A 74 5.19 -0.04 -6.73
N VAL A 75 6.15 0.86 -6.52
CA VAL A 75 6.33 2.04 -7.37
C VAL A 75 7.21 1.71 -8.58
N GLY A 76 8.28 0.95 -8.40
CA GLY A 76 9.23 0.60 -9.44
C GLY A 76 8.73 -0.51 -10.36
N GLU A 77 8.38 -1.68 -9.81
CA GLU A 77 8.04 -2.86 -10.61
C GLU A 77 6.56 -2.85 -11.05
N ILE A 78 5.64 -2.51 -10.13
CA ILE A 78 4.20 -2.53 -10.43
C ILE A 78 3.75 -1.21 -11.10
N GLY A 79 4.49 -0.10 -10.94
CA GLY A 79 4.09 1.21 -11.44
C GLY A 79 2.79 1.72 -10.79
N ARG A 80 2.61 1.46 -9.50
CA ARG A 80 1.45 1.91 -8.70
C ARG A 80 1.76 3.18 -7.93
N ASP A 81 0.69 3.91 -7.63
CA ASP A 81 0.77 5.14 -6.87
C ASP A 81 0.83 4.86 -5.37
N MET A 82 1.67 5.61 -4.66
CA MET A 82 1.76 5.64 -3.20
C MET A 82 0.41 5.93 -2.51
N ARG A 83 -0.55 6.55 -3.22
CA ARG A 83 -1.93 6.74 -2.74
C ARG A 83 -2.65 5.42 -2.43
N GLU A 84 -2.37 4.33 -3.14
CA GLU A 84 -3.00 3.02 -2.86
C GLU A 84 -2.58 2.47 -1.48
N ILE A 85 -1.37 2.79 -1.02
CA ILE A 85 -0.90 2.42 0.33
C ILE A 85 -1.70 3.14 1.41
N LEU A 86 -2.12 4.38 1.16
CA LEU A 86 -2.96 5.14 2.11
C LEU A 86 -4.32 4.47 2.30
N GLU A 87 -4.82 3.78 1.29
CA GLU A 87 -6.09 3.05 1.37
C GLU A 87 -5.91 1.67 1.98
N SER A 88 -4.79 1.00 1.71
CA SER A 88 -4.50 -0.36 2.15
C SER A 88 -3.20 -0.45 2.97
N THR A 89 -3.27 -0.02 4.23
CA THR A 89 -2.14 -0.11 5.19
C THR A 89 -1.71 -1.55 5.47
N GLN A 90 -2.62 -2.50 5.24
CA GLN A 90 -2.37 -3.94 5.40
C GLN A 90 -1.33 -4.47 4.42
N TYR A 91 -1.04 -3.75 3.34
CA TYR A 91 0.02 -4.12 2.39
C TYR A 91 1.36 -4.43 3.07
N PHE A 92 1.76 -3.64 4.07
CA PHE A 92 3.00 -3.86 4.80
C PHE A 92 2.99 -5.08 5.74
N SER A 93 1.81 -5.62 6.03
CA SER A 93 1.68 -6.82 6.84
C SER A 93 1.90 -8.11 6.04
N PHE A 94 1.73 -8.09 4.72
CA PHE A 94 1.93 -9.26 3.86
C PHE A 94 3.39 -9.45 3.46
N SER A 95 3.80 -10.70 3.22
CA SER A 95 5.14 -11.02 2.72
C SER A 95 5.31 -10.56 1.27
N LEU A 96 6.45 -9.93 0.95
CA LEU A 96 6.74 -9.50 -0.41
C LEU A 96 6.89 -10.72 -1.34
N GLU A 97 7.78 -11.64 -0.97
CA GLU A 97 8.13 -12.81 -1.79
C GLU A 97 6.99 -13.84 -1.88
N ASN A 98 6.30 -14.10 -0.77
CA ASN A 98 5.35 -15.23 -0.73
C ASN A 98 3.91 -14.82 -1.08
N TRP A 99 3.60 -13.52 -1.12
CA TRP A 99 2.20 -13.07 -1.25
C TRP A 99 2.04 -11.98 -2.29
N ILE A 100 2.85 -10.91 -2.21
CA ILE A 100 2.69 -9.76 -3.09
C ILE A 100 3.17 -10.09 -4.51
N LYS A 101 4.38 -10.65 -4.66
CA LYS A 101 4.94 -10.99 -5.98
C LYS A 101 4.11 -12.03 -6.74
N PRO A 102 3.73 -13.20 -6.15
CA PRO A 102 3.02 -14.23 -6.91
C PRO A 102 1.66 -13.74 -7.40
N ARG A 103 0.97 -12.91 -6.60
CA ARG A 103 -0.33 -12.32 -7.00
C ARG A 103 -0.16 -11.28 -8.09
N HIS A 104 0.90 -10.47 -8.03
CA HIS A 104 1.19 -9.51 -9.08
C HIS A 104 1.52 -10.22 -10.40
N GLU A 105 2.34 -11.27 -10.36
CA GLU A 105 2.68 -12.10 -11.53
C GLU A 105 1.44 -12.78 -12.12
N ALA A 106 0.55 -13.33 -11.29
CA ALA A 106 -0.70 -13.91 -11.75
C ALA A 106 -1.64 -12.87 -12.40
N CYS A 107 -1.68 -11.64 -11.87
CA CYS A 107 -2.40 -10.53 -12.48
C CYS A 107 -1.81 -10.15 -13.85
N LEU A 108 -0.48 -10.07 -13.95
CA LEU A 108 0.22 -9.76 -15.20
C LEU A 108 -0.02 -10.84 -16.26
N ALA A 109 0.04 -12.13 -15.89
CA ALA A 109 -0.20 -13.24 -16.80
C ALA A 109 -1.62 -13.25 -17.41
N LYS A 110 -2.57 -12.62 -16.72
CA LYS A 110 -3.97 -12.47 -17.16
C LYS A 110 -4.29 -11.07 -17.69
N GLU A 111 -3.31 -10.17 -17.74
CA GLU A 111 -3.46 -8.76 -18.14
C GLU A 111 -4.52 -7.97 -17.35
N VAL A 112 -4.81 -8.38 -16.12
CA VAL A 112 -5.81 -7.76 -15.24
C VAL A 112 -5.12 -6.92 -14.17
N ARG A 113 -5.69 -5.75 -13.84
CA ARG A 113 -5.24 -4.93 -12.70
C ARG A 113 -6.34 -4.80 -11.65
N PHE A 114 -6.10 -5.35 -10.46
CA PHE A 114 -6.97 -5.15 -9.29
C PHE A 114 -6.48 -4.01 -8.38
N PRO A 115 -7.36 -3.25 -7.71
CA PRO A 115 -6.98 -2.36 -6.61
C PRO A 115 -6.24 -3.13 -5.51
N LEU A 116 -5.25 -2.50 -4.87
CA LEU A 116 -4.44 -3.14 -3.82
C LEU A 116 -5.30 -3.70 -2.68
N ALA A 117 -6.38 -3.02 -2.33
CA ALA A 117 -7.33 -3.48 -1.31
C ALA A 117 -8.04 -4.79 -1.70
N VAL A 118 -8.34 -5.00 -2.98
CA VAL A 118 -9.00 -6.23 -3.47
C VAL A 118 -7.99 -7.36 -3.56
N MET A 119 -6.82 -7.09 -4.16
CA MET A 119 -5.73 -8.06 -4.33
C MET A 119 -5.24 -8.65 -3.00
N MET A 120 -5.33 -7.89 -1.91
CA MET A 120 -4.86 -8.29 -0.59
C MET A 120 -5.94 -8.88 0.33
N LYS A 121 -7.24 -8.59 0.08
CA LYS A 121 -8.33 -9.03 0.97
C LYS A 121 -8.79 -10.47 0.73
N THR A 122 -8.65 -10.98 -0.49
CA THR A 122 -9.11 -12.33 -0.82
C THR A 122 -8.10 -13.38 -0.39
N LYS A 123 -8.62 -14.50 0.12
CA LYS A 123 -7.84 -15.74 0.27
C LYS A 123 -7.41 -16.24 -1.12
N GLU A 124 -6.40 -17.10 -1.15
CA GLU A 124 -5.82 -17.64 -2.39
C GLU A 124 -6.88 -18.14 -3.39
N ASP A 125 -7.85 -18.92 -2.89
CA ASP A 125 -8.93 -19.48 -3.70
C ASP A 125 -9.81 -18.38 -4.30
N GLY A 126 -10.29 -17.45 -3.46
CA GLY A 126 -11.09 -16.32 -3.93
C GLY A 126 -10.32 -15.34 -4.82
N PHE A 127 -8.99 -15.31 -4.76
CA PHE A 127 -8.16 -14.54 -5.69
C PHE A 127 -8.07 -15.24 -7.06
N ARG A 128 -7.92 -16.57 -7.09
CA ARG A 128 -7.96 -17.35 -8.33
C ARG A 128 -9.31 -17.26 -9.02
N ASP A 129 -10.40 -17.45 -8.27
CA ASP A 129 -11.76 -17.34 -8.81
C ASP A 129 -11.98 -15.94 -9.42
N ALA A 130 -11.52 -14.89 -8.73
CA ALA A 130 -11.61 -13.52 -9.24
C ALA A 130 -10.78 -13.30 -10.51
N LEU A 131 -9.60 -13.92 -10.62
CA LEU A 131 -8.76 -13.87 -11.81
C LEU A 131 -9.41 -14.57 -13.00
N GLU A 132 -10.03 -15.73 -12.79
CA GLU A 132 -10.75 -16.47 -13.83
C GLU A 132 -11.94 -15.67 -14.36
N VAL A 133 -12.77 -15.15 -13.46
CA VAL A 133 -13.94 -14.32 -13.81
C VAL A 133 -13.54 -13.07 -14.61
N CYS A 134 -12.38 -12.47 -14.35
CA CYS A 134 -11.92 -11.27 -15.08
C CYS A 134 -11.18 -11.61 -16.39
N SER A 135 -10.68 -12.84 -16.51
CA SER A 135 -10.00 -13.37 -17.71
C SER A 135 -11.00 -13.80 -18.77
N ASP A 136 -12.17 -14.27 -18.36
CA ASP A 136 -13.26 -14.59 -19.28
C ASP A 136 -13.89 -13.28 -19.77
N SER A 137 -14.15 -13.17 -21.07
CA SER A 137 -14.38 -11.93 -21.84
C SER A 137 -15.58 -11.04 -21.43
N SER A 138 -16.17 -11.23 -20.26
CA SER A 138 -17.23 -10.38 -19.70
C SER A 138 -16.73 -9.71 -18.42
N PRO A 139 -16.54 -8.38 -18.40
CA PRO A 139 -16.12 -7.71 -17.18
C PRO A 139 -17.17 -7.93 -16.08
N PRO A 140 -16.75 -8.24 -14.84
CA PRO A 140 -17.67 -8.33 -13.72
C PRO A 140 -18.54 -7.08 -13.62
N SER A 141 -19.86 -7.25 -13.50
CA SER A 141 -20.78 -6.11 -13.42
C SER A 141 -20.39 -5.19 -12.25
N LYS A 142 -20.64 -3.88 -12.39
CA LYS A 142 -20.33 -2.84 -11.38
C LYS A 142 -20.94 -3.11 -9.99
N THR A 143 -21.84 -4.09 -9.89
CA THR A 143 -22.49 -4.54 -8.65
C THR A 143 -21.68 -5.62 -7.91
N SER A 144 -20.77 -6.31 -8.60
CA SER A 144 -19.82 -7.19 -7.95
C SER A 144 -18.72 -6.36 -7.29
N GLY A 145 -18.34 -6.67 -6.06
CA GLY A 145 -17.29 -5.95 -5.32
C GLY A 145 -15.87 -6.05 -5.92
N LEU A 146 -15.75 -6.61 -7.14
CA LEU A 146 -14.51 -6.78 -7.88
C LEU A 146 -14.43 -5.68 -8.94
N ILE A 147 -13.67 -4.63 -8.63
CA ILE A 147 -13.28 -3.64 -9.65
C ILE A 147 -12.01 -4.18 -10.29
N CYS A 148 -12.11 -4.71 -11.50
CA CYS A 148 -10.96 -5.00 -12.36
C CYS A 148 -10.81 -3.90 -13.39
N VAL A 149 -9.58 -3.48 -13.66
CA VAL A 149 -9.26 -2.62 -14.80
C VAL A 149 -8.58 -3.50 -15.82
N GLN A 150 -9.28 -3.83 -16.91
CA GLN A 150 -8.66 -4.44 -18.08
C GLN A 150 -7.81 -3.37 -18.77
N LYS A 151 -6.60 -3.76 -19.16
CA LYS A 151 -5.66 -2.87 -19.82
C LYS A 151 -6.07 -2.79 -21.30
N ASP A 152 -6.81 -1.75 -21.69
CA ASP A 152 -7.05 -1.49 -23.11
C ASP A 152 -5.69 -1.43 -23.85
N SER A 153 -5.64 -2.01 -25.06
CA SER A 153 -4.44 -2.38 -25.84
C SER A 153 -3.42 -1.27 -26.17
N LEU A 154 -3.54 -0.06 -25.62
CA LEU A 154 -2.63 1.07 -25.87
C LEU A 154 -1.41 1.11 -24.93
N PHE A 155 -1.35 0.25 -23.91
CA PHE A 155 -0.23 0.26 -22.95
C PHE A 155 0.98 -0.58 -23.39
N LEU A 156 0.82 -1.50 -24.35
CA LEU A 156 1.94 -2.26 -24.92
C LEU A 156 2.82 -1.41 -25.84
N GLU A 157 2.27 -0.40 -26.51
CA GLU A 157 3.07 0.52 -27.33
C GLU A 157 4.03 1.39 -26.50
N PHE A 158 3.70 1.66 -25.24
CA PHE A 158 4.58 2.44 -24.35
C PHE A 158 5.74 1.63 -23.75
N TRP A 159 5.68 0.30 -23.81
CA TRP A 159 6.70 -0.60 -23.25
C TRP A 159 7.49 -1.40 -24.29
N LEU A 160 7.00 -1.54 -25.52
CA LEU A 160 7.75 -2.07 -26.66
C LEU A 160 8.29 -0.97 -27.60
N GLY A 161 8.13 0.30 -27.22
CA GLY A 161 8.64 1.46 -27.95
C GLY A 161 10.09 1.80 -27.60
N GLN A 162 11.02 0.89 -27.90
CA GLN A 162 12.37 1.17 -28.45
C GLN A 162 13.06 -0.13 -28.88
#